data_AF-A0A9Q3JIZ0-F1
#
_entry.id   AF-A0A9Q3JIZ0-F1
#
_cell.length_a   1.000
_cell.length_b   1.000
_cell.length_c   1.000
_cell.angle_alpha   90.00
_cell.angle_beta   90.00
_cell.angle_gamma   90.00
#
_symmetry.space_group_name_H-M   'P 1'
#
loop_
_entity.id
_entity.type
_entity.pdbx_description
1 polymer ?
#
loop_
_entity_poly.entity_id
_entity_poly.type
_entity_poly.pdbx_seq_one_letter_code
_entity_poly.pdbx_strand_id
1 'polypeptide(L)'
;MISFLGFASYYRQRLKDFAILAKSLYRICDQQTVFEMTQERIEAYEKIRKALTEATLLLMPDWNIPFKLYIDACGDGLGEALHQVQMIDDKPTKGPV
;
A
#
# COMPACT_ATOMS: atom_id res chain seq x y z
N MET A 1 -6.62 -11.44 -2.78
CA MET A 1 -5.73 -10.71 -3.71
C MET A 1 -6.26 -9.32 -4.08
N ILE A 2 -7.50 -9.20 -4.56
CA ILE A 2 -8.07 -7.89 -4.96
C ILE A 2 -7.97 -6.84 -3.85
N SER A 3 -8.34 -7.18 -2.61
CA SER A 3 -8.21 -6.27 -1.45
C SER A 3 -6.76 -5.81 -1.22
N PHE A 4 -5.78 -6.72 -1.26
CA PHE A 4 -4.36 -6.39 -1.14
C PHE A 4 -3.89 -5.42 -2.23
N LEU A 5 -4.26 -5.68 -3.49
CA LEU A 5 -3.91 -4.79 -4.61
C LEU A 5 -4.59 -3.43 -4.48
N GLY A 6 -5.83 -3.39 -3.98
CA GLY A 6 -6.53 -2.16 -3.64
C GLY A 6 -5.76 -1.32 -2.63
N PHE A 7 -5.38 -1.92 -1.50
CA PHE A 7 -4.54 -1.28 -0.48
C PHE A 7 -3.19 -0.80 -1.04
N ALA A 8 -2.46 -1.68 -1.75
CA ALA A 8 -1.16 -1.33 -2.32
C ALA A 8 -1.27 -0.21 -3.37
N SER A 9 -2.37 -0.17 -4.13
CA SER A 9 -2.60 0.85 -5.15
C SER A 9 -2.79 2.25 -4.58
N TYR A 10 -3.29 2.37 -3.34
CA TYR A 10 -3.38 3.66 -2.63
C TYR A 10 -2.00 4.30 -2.46
N TYR A 11 -0.96 3.48 -2.29
CA TYR A 11 0.42 3.92 -2.13
C TYR A 11 1.26 3.85 -3.42
N ARG A 12 0.65 3.57 -4.58
CA ARG A 12 1.37 3.29 -5.85
C ARG A 12 2.39 4.35 -6.27
N GLN A 13 2.18 5.62 -5.92
CA GLN A 13 3.08 6.72 -6.29
C GLN A 13 4.45 6.62 -5.60
N ARG A 14 4.50 5.94 -4.44
CA ARG A 14 5.71 5.73 -3.65
C ARG A 14 6.32 4.33 -3.87
N LEU A 15 5.62 3.47 -4.60
CA LEU A 15 6.07 2.13 -4.92
C LEU A 15 6.70 2.12 -6.31
N LYS A 16 8.03 2.02 -6.37
CA LYS A 16 8.76 1.92 -7.63
C LYS A 16 8.28 0.72 -8.44
N ASP A 17 8.07 0.91 -9.74
CA ASP A 17 7.67 -0.13 -10.70
C ASP A 17 6.39 -0.90 -10.31
N PHE A 18 5.50 -0.29 -9.51
CA PHE A 18 4.28 -0.95 -9.02
C PHE A 18 3.45 -1.57 -10.14
N ALA A 19 3.27 -0.86 -11.26
CA ALA A 19 2.48 -1.37 -12.39
C ALA A 19 3.07 -2.66 -12.99
N ILE A 20 4.40 -2.78 -13.00
CA ILE A 20 5.10 -3.96 -13.53
C ILE A 20 4.92 -5.13 -12.54
N LEU A 21 5.16 -4.88 -11.25
CA LEU A 21 5.03 -5.90 -10.20
C LEU A 21 3.59 -6.39 -10.04
N ALA A 22 2.62 -5.48 -10.06
CA ALA A 22 1.21 -5.81 -9.86
C ALA A 22 0.59 -6.49 -11.09
N LYS A 23 1.22 -6.43 -12.28
CA LYS A 23 0.66 -6.97 -13.53
C LYS A 23 0.32 -8.47 -13.42
N SER A 24 1.24 -9.28 -12.91
CA SER A 24 1.02 -10.73 -12.76
C SER A 24 -0.05 -11.04 -11.69
N LEU A 25 -0.15 -10.19 -10.67
CA LEU A 25 -1.16 -10.29 -9.60
C LEU A 25 -2.56 -9.83 -10.03
N TYR A 26 -2.67 -8.82 -10.91
CA TYR A 26 -3.96 -8.46 -11.50
C TYR A 26 -4.49 -9.59 -12.39
N ARG A 27 -3.61 -10.29 -13.10
CA ARG A 27 -4.02 -11.41 -13.97
C ARG A 27 -4.66 -12.56 -13.20
N ILE A 28 -4.24 -12.85 -11.96
CA ILE A 28 -4.91 -13.88 -11.13
C ILE A 28 -6.24 -13.45 -10.54
N CYS A 29 -6.59 -12.18 -10.65
CA CYS A 29 -7.90 -11.68 -10.23
C CYS A 29 -8.93 -11.78 -11.35
N ASP A 30 -8.53 -12.16 -12.56
CA ASP A 30 -9.43 -12.44 -13.67
C ASP A 30 -10.19 -13.75 -13.42
N GLN A 31 -11.51 -13.73 -13.66
CA GLN A 31 -12.39 -14.89 -13.52
C GLN A 31 -11.99 -16.05 -14.45
N GLN A 32 -11.35 -15.75 -15.58
CA GLN A 32 -10.90 -16.76 -16.55
C GLN A 32 -9.53 -17.36 -16.20
N THR A 33 -8.84 -16.85 -15.17
CA THR A 33 -7.51 -17.32 -14.78
C THR A 33 -7.61 -18.18 -13.52
N VAL A 34 -6.97 -19.35 -13.55
CA VAL A 34 -6.84 -20.19 -12.36
C VAL A 34 -6.02 -19.45 -11.30
N PHE A 35 -6.55 -19.40 -10.09
CA PHE A 35 -5.84 -18.83 -8.95
C PHE A 35 -4.68 -19.75 -8.56
N GLU A 36 -3.47 -19.36 -8.96
CA GLU A 36 -2.24 -20.08 -8.64
C GLU A 36 -1.15 -19.08 -8.24
N MET A 37 -0.53 -19.26 -7.08
CA MET A 37 0.61 -18.45 -6.67
C MET A 37 1.91 -19.09 -7.18
N THR A 38 2.19 -18.87 -8.47
CA THR A 38 3.47 -19.26 -9.07
C THR A 38 4.64 -18.52 -8.40
N GLN A 39 5.86 -19.03 -8.57
CA GLN A 39 7.06 -18.40 -8.02
C GLN A 39 7.17 -16.92 -8.40
N GLU A 40 6.90 -16.56 -9.66
CA GLU A 40 6.87 -15.18 -10.14
C GLU A 40 5.86 -14.31 -9.36
N ARG A 41 4.67 -14.83 -9.09
CA ARG A 41 3.60 -14.11 -8.37
C ARG A 41 3.93 -13.97 -6.89
N ILE A 42 4.53 -14.98 -6.28
CA ILE A 42 5.02 -14.93 -4.90
C ILE A 42 6.09 -13.83 -4.79
N GLU A 43 7.06 -13.81 -5.70
CA GLU A 43 8.10 -12.78 -5.71
C GLU A 43 7.54 -11.37 -5.93
N ALA A 44 6.56 -11.22 -6.82
CA ALA A 44 5.89 -9.95 -7.04
C ALA A 44 5.14 -9.47 -5.78
N TYR A 45 4.42 -10.37 -5.12
CA TYR A 45 3.73 -10.10 -3.86
C TYR A 45 4.71 -9.68 -2.76
N GLU A 46 5.79 -10.43 -2.56
CA GLU A 46 6.80 -10.11 -1.54
C GLU A 46 7.51 -8.79 -1.81
N LYS A 47 7.82 -8.46 -3.07
CA LYS A 47 8.39 -7.16 -3.44
C LYS A 47 7.47 -6.00 -3.07
N ILE A 48 6.17 -6.11 -3.39
CA ILE A 48 5.18 -5.07 -3.04
C ILE A 48 5.02 -4.98 -1.52
N ARG A 49 4.88 -6.13 -0.83
CA ARG A 49 4.76 -6.18 0.63
C ARG A 49 5.95 -5.51 1.30
N LYS A 50 7.17 -5.86 0.88
CA LYS A 50 8.40 -5.30 1.44
C LYS A 50 8.44 -3.78 1.25
N ALA A 51 8.19 -3.30 0.02
CA ALA A 51 8.18 -1.87 -0.28
C ALA A 51 7.12 -1.08 0.51
N LEU A 52 5.97 -1.70 0.82
CA LEU A 52 4.95 -1.09 1.67
C LEU A 52 5.37 -0.96 3.15
N THR A 53 6.24 -1.85 3.62
CA THR A 53 6.75 -1.85 5.00
C THR A 53 8.08 -1.11 5.16
N GLU A 54 8.68 -0.63 4.07
CA GLU A 54 9.95 0.09 4.11
C GLU A 54 9.77 1.54 4.57
N ALA A 55 10.78 2.03 5.32
CA ALA A 55 10.76 3.36 5.91
C ALA A 55 10.54 4.50 4.91
N THR A 56 10.90 4.31 3.63
CA THR A 56 10.71 5.30 2.56
C THR A 56 9.24 5.63 2.30
N LEU A 57 8.30 4.78 2.73
CA LEU A 57 6.87 5.07 2.61
C LEU A 57 6.38 6.02 3.71
N LEU A 58 6.99 5.96 4.90
CA LEU A 58 6.57 6.71 6.09
C LEU A 58 7.17 8.13 6.08
N LEU A 59 6.35 9.10 6.44
CA LEU A 59 6.81 10.45 6.75
C LEU A 59 7.34 10.47 8.19
N MET A 60 8.33 11.31 8.47
CA MET A 60 8.76 11.52 9.85
C MET A 60 7.65 12.26 10.60
N PRO A 61 7.15 11.77 11.75
CA PRO A 61 6.08 12.45 12.48
C PRO A 61 6.48 13.87 12.91
N ASP A 62 5.61 14.84 12.64
CA ASP A 62 5.75 16.20 13.16
C ASP A 62 4.75 16.44 14.29
N TRP A 63 5.23 16.60 15.51
CA TRP A 63 4.37 16.75 16.70
C TRP A 63 3.64 18.09 16.76
N ASN A 64 3.98 19.06 15.90
CA ASN A 64 3.38 20.39 15.89
C ASN A 64 2.14 20.48 14.99
N ILE A 65 1.86 19.46 14.17
CA ILE A 65 0.73 19.46 13.25
C ILE A 65 -0.20 18.27 13.52
N PRO A 66 -1.52 18.38 13.26
CA PRO A 66 -2.47 17.33 13.61
C PRO A 66 -2.24 16.01 12.87
N PHE A 67 -2.40 14.90 13.60
CA PHE A 67 -2.49 13.56 13.04
C PHE A 67 -3.89 13.27 12.48
N LYS A 68 -3.97 12.38 11.50
CA LYS A 68 -5.21 11.81 10.97
C LYS A 68 -5.18 10.31 11.13
N LEU A 69 -6.06 9.78 11.96
CA LEU A 69 -6.25 8.35 12.13
C LEU A 69 -7.38 7.87 11.22
N TYR A 70 -7.07 6.92 10.34
CA TYR A 70 -8.08 6.18 9.57
C TYR A 70 -8.34 4.86 10.29
N ILE A 71 -9.61 4.55 10.53
CA ILE A 71 -10.04 3.33 11.20
C ILE A 71 -11.10 2.67 10.33
N ASP A 72 -10.99 1.35 10.16
CA ASP A 72 -12.01 0.52 9.55
C ASP A 72 -12.19 -0.75 10.39
N ALA A 73 -13.43 -1.19 10.57
CA ALA A 73 -13.75 -2.32 11.44
C ALA A 73 -14.83 -3.19 10.79
N CYS A 74 -14.68 -4.50 10.95
CA CYS A 74 -15.69 -5.48 10.59
C CYS A 74 -15.98 -6.39 11.81
N GLY A 75 -16.93 -7.32 11.67
CA GLY A 75 -17.29 -8.24 12.75
C GLY A 75 -16.12 -9.08 13.27
N ASP A 76 -15.09 -9.29 12.46
CA ASP A 76 -13.95 -10.16 12.75
C ASP A 76 -12.65 -9.41 13.07
N GLY A 77 -12.59 -8.09 12.86
CA GLY A 77 -11.32 -7.38 13.00
C GLY A 77 -11.38 -5.86 12.90
N LEU A 78 -10.27 -5.23 13.29
CA LEU A 78 -10.05 -3.78 13.31
C LEU A 78 -8.76 -3.46 12.54
N GLY A 79 -8.81 -2.46 11.68
CA GLY A 79 -7.67 -1.93 10.94
C GLY A 79 -7.52 -0.44 11.17
N GLU A 80 -6.29 0.01 11.37
CA GLU A 80 -5.97 1.43 11.62
C GLU A 80 -4.77 1.88 10.78
N ALA A 81 -4.77 3.15 10.37
CA ALA A 81 -3.65 3.77 9.67
C ALA A 81 -3.48 5.22 10.09
N LEU A 82 -2.34 5.53 10.72
CA LEU A 82 -1.98 6.89 11.11
C LEU A 82 -1.34 7.64 9.94
N HIS A 83 -1.81 8.85 9.69
CA HIS A 83 -1.35 9.70 8.61
C HIS A 83 -1.14 11.13 9.07
N GLN A 84 -0.37 11.87 8.30
CA GLN A 84 -0.19 13.30 8.47
C GLN A 84 -0.13 14.01 7.11
N VAL A 85 -0.45 15.30 7.08
CA VAL A 85 -0.30 16.16 5.90
C VAL A 85 0.84 17.13 6.20
N GLN A 86 1.99 16.93 5.55
CA GLN A 86 3.20 17.72 5.73
C GLN A 86 3.52 18.51 4.47
N MET A 87 4.23 19.63 4.60
CA MET A 87 4.78 20.35 3.45
C MET A 87 6.13 19.72 3.08
N ILE A 88 6.21 19.11 1.91
CA ILE A 88 7.43 18.50 1.37
C ILE A 88 7.67 19.11 0.00
N ASP A 89 8.84 19.72 -0.21
CA ASP A 89 9.18 20.46 -1.44
C ASP A 89 8.08 21.47 -1.85
N ASP A 90 7.62 22.26 -0.87
CA ASP A 90 6.54 23.26 -0.99
C ASP A 90 5.18 22.70 -1.43
N LYS A 91 4.99 21.37 -1.34
CA LYS A 91 3.74 20.70 -1.70
C LYS A 91 3.10 20.01 -0.49
N PRO A 92 1.78 20.19 -0.27
CA PRO A 92 1.07 19.46 0.76
C PRO A 92 1.03 17.98 0.40
N THR A 93 1.75 17.18 1.19
CA THR A 93 1.91 15.75 0.98
C THR A 93 1.26 15.01 2.14
N LYS A 94 0.19 14.28 1.83
CA LYS A 94 -0.40 13.32 2.77
C LYS A 94 0.37 12.02 2.70
N GLY A 95 0.76 11.47 3.85
CA GLY A 95 1.41 10.18 3.92
C GLY A 95 1.17 9.50 5.26
N PRO A 96 1.44 8.18 5.34
CA PRO A 96 1.49 7.48 6.60
C PRO A 96 2.67 8.01 7.42
N VAL A 97 2.53 8.04 8.74
CA VAL A 97 3.57 8.44 9.72
C VAL A 97 3.78 7.35 10.76
#